data_AF-A0A2X2DX36-F1
#
_entry.id   AF-A0A2X2DX36-F1
#
_cell.length_a   1.000
_cell.length_b   1.000
_cell.length_c   1.000
_cell.angle_alpha   90.00
_cell.angle_beta   90.00
_cell.angle_gamma   90.00
#
_symmetry.space_group_name_H-M   'P 1'
#
loop_
_entity.id
_entity.type
_entity.pdbx_description
1 polymer ?
#
loop_
_entity_poly.entity_id
_entity_poly.type
_entity_poly.pdbx_seq_one_letter_code
_entity_poly.pdbx_strand_id
1 'polypeptide(L)'
;MTYAAARALKVAVYGAQSPLGQALINELLNREHEAVPLQADLKALPPRPYPQSTPGHMFSAYKVSQGVAGMKAVVAVLEPPRVVIEVEDPNYLIDAVAALISGLRKGKVSQLMLVGDFAALEDEDVDPRWRRVCQKIHERLDTSPLHWTLVNCPILDEREADDSTSLEEDYELLHLAAEVADVLEKPGHSGRQLNLDS
;
A
#
# COMPACT_ATOMS: atom_id res chain seq x y z
N MET A 1 34.55 -9.68 8.72
CA MET A 1 33.22 -9.71 8.08
C MET A 1 32.75 -8.29 7.95
N THR A 2 32.69 -7.78 6.73
CA THR A 2 32.34 -6.40 6.44
C THR A 2 30.82 -6.28 6.53
N TYR A 3 30.29 -5.66 7.59
CA TYR A 3 28.90 -5.22 7.62
C TYR A 3 28.75 -4.22 6.46
N ALA A 4 28.11 -4.64 5.37
CA ALA A 4 27.61 -3.69 4.39
C ALA A 4 26.58 -2.85 5.14
N ALA A 5 26.93 -1.60 5.48
CA ALA A 5 25.97 -0.64 6.00
C ALA A 5 24.81 -0.60 5.00
N ALA A 6 23.66 -1.16 5.36
CA ALA A 6 22.46 -1.03 4.57
C ALA A 6 22.21 0.47 4.47
N ARG A 7 22.38 1.02 3.25
CA ARG A 7 22.20 2.45 3.03
C ARG A 7 20.74 2.76 3.35
N ALA A 8 20.51 3.64 4.33
CA ALA A 8 19.18 4.10 4.71
C ALA A 8 18.31 4.34 3.47
N LEU A 9 17.18 3.63 3.39
CA LEU A 9 16.26 3.74 2.27
C LEU A 9 15.41 5.00 2.44
N LYS A 10 15.22 5.75 1.36
CA LYS A 10 14.23 6.83 1.32
C LYS A 10 12.93 6.29 0.72
N VAL A 11 11.91 6.14 1.55
CA VAL A 11 10.69 5.38 1.24
C VAL A 11 9.49 6.31 1.35
N ALA A 12 8.68 6.39 0.31
CA ALA A 12 7.39 7.06 0.39
C ALA A 12 6.30 6.08 0.83
N VAL A 13 5.47 6.46 1.81
CA VAL A 13 4.40 5.61 2.36
C VAL A 13 3.05 6.27 2.13
N TYR A 14 2.22 5.68 1.25
CA TYR A 14 0.80 6.01 1.14
C TYR A 14 -0.01 5.15 2.11
N GLY A 15 -1.11 5.71 2.62
CA GLY A 15 -1.90 5.06 3.69
C GLY A 15 -1.36 5.32 5.09
N ALA A 16 -0.54 6.36 5.28
CA ALA A 16 0.08 6.74 6.55
C ALA A 16 -0.89 7.04 7.72
N GLN A 17 -2.20 7.12 7.46
CA GLN A 17 -3.22 7.31 8.50
C GLN A 17 -3.80 5.99 8.99
N SER A 18 -3.62 4.89 8.25
CA SER A 18 -4.02 3.54 8.70
C SER A 18 -3.14 3.08 9.87
N PRO A 19 -3.66 2.23 10.77
CA PRO A 19 -2.87 1.62 11.84
C PRO A 19 -1.60 0.95 11.32
N LEU A 20 -1.73 0.14 10.26
CA LEU A 20 -0.60 -0.53 9.61
C LEU A 20 0.39 0.47 8.99
N GLY A 21 -0.10 1.53 8.34
CA GLY A 21 0.76 2.57 7.76
C GLY A 21 1.54 3.34 8.82
N GLN A 22 0.93 3.62 9.99
CA GLN A 22 1.60 4.25 11.12
C GLN A 22 2.66 3.32 11.74
N ALA A 23 2.31 2.05 11.97
CA ALA A 23 3.23 1.03 12.46
C ALA A 23 4.43 0.87 11.52
N LEU A 24 4.19 0.81 10.21
CA LEU A 24 5.24 0.71 9.20
C LEU A 24 6.17 1.94 9.19
N ILE A 25 5.62 3.16 9.29
CA ILE A 25 6.45 4.37 9.35
C ILE A 25 7.36 4.32 10.57
N ASN A 26 6.81 3.98 11.74
CA ASN A 26 7.57 3.86 12.97
C ASN A 26 8.67 2.81 12.86
N GLU A 27 8.36 1.65 12.30
CA GLU A 27 9.33 0.57 12.09
C GLU A 27 10.46 1.00 11.13
N LEU A 28 10.12 1.62 9.99
CA LEU A 28 11.13 2.13 9.06
C LEU A 28 12.04 3.18 9.72
N LEU A 29 11.47 4.10 10.51
CA LEU A 29 12.25 5.09 11.25
C LEU A 29 13.17 4.44 12.30
N ASN A 30 12.69 3.41 13.00
CA ASN A 30 13.48 2.64 13.96
C ASN A 30 14.68 1.93 13.30
N ARG A 31 14.54 1.55 12.03
CA ARG A 31 15.60 0.96 11.19
C ARG A 31 16.49 1.99 10.49
N GLU A 32 16.44 3.25 10.94
CA GLU A 32 17.20 4.38 10.39
C GLU A 32 16.89 4.65 8.90
N HIS A 33 15.71 4.24 8.41
CA HIS A 33 15.24 4.61 7.07
C HIS A 33 14.53 5.97 7.09
N GLU A 34 14.55 6.66 5.95
CA GLU A 34 13.79 7.90 5.78
C GLU A 34 12.39 7.55 5.24
N ALA A 35 11.42 7.44 6.14
CA ALA A 35 10.02 7.21 5.79
C ALA A 35 9.29 8.55 5.60
N VAL A 36 8.81 8.82 4.39
CA VAL A 36 8.06 10.02 4.02
C VAL A 36 6.58 9.67 3.89
N PRO A 37 5.72 10.06 4.84
CA PRO A 37 4.29 9.85 4.71
C PRO A 37 3.75 10.70 3.57
N LEU A 38 3.07 10.07 2.62
CA LEU A 38 2.33 10.75 1.56
C LEU A 38 0.83 10.63 1.84
N GLN A 39 0.18 11.79 1.90
CA GLN A 39 -1.25 11.84 2.16
C GLN A 39 -2.02 11.34 0.94
N ALA A 40 -2.55 10.13 1.05
CA ALA A 40 -3.57 9.60 0.16
C ALA A 40 -4.91 10.20 0.56
N ASP A 41 -5.31 11.30 -0.05
CA ASP A 41 -6.67 11.79 0.15
C ASP A 41 -7.65 10.89 -0.62
N LEU A 42 -8.04 9.77 0.01
CA LEU A 42 -9.08 8.86 -0.49
C LEU A 42 -10.49 9.48 -0.33
N LYS A 43 -10.62 10.53 0.49
CA LYS A 43 -11.85 11.35 0.61
C LYS A 43 -11.93 12.44 -0.48
N ALA A 44 -10.85 12.64 -1.25
CA ALA A 44 -10.85 13.48 -2.45
C ALA A 44 -11.26 12.73 -3.72
N LEU A 45 -12.04 11.65 -3.61
CA LEU A 45 -12.92 11.25 -4.70
C LEU A 45 -14.02 12.31 -4.78
N PRO A 46 -14.01 13.22 -5.79
CA PRO A 46 -15.19 14.03 -6.00
C PRO A 46 -16.31 13.05 -6.40
N PRO A 47 -17.55 13.17 -5.87
CA PRO A 47 -18.70 12.56 -6.51
C PRO A 47 -18.72 13.13 -7.94
N ARG A 48 -18.36 12.33 -8.94
CA ARG A 48 -18.30 12.81 -10.33
C ARG A 48 -19.73 12.92 -10.88
N PRO A 49 -20.03 13.96 -11.68
CA PRO A 49 -19.34 14.23 -12.94
C PRO A 49 -18.49 15.50 -12.89
N TYR A 50 -17.23 15.39 -13.35
CA TYR A 50 -16.24 16.48 -13.40
C TYR A 50 -16.79 17.78 -14.00
N PRO A 51 -16.50 18.96 -13.41
CA PRO A 51 -15.18 19.58 -13.54
C PRO A 51 -14.68 20.33 -12.28
N GLN A 52 -13.36 20.48 -12.18
CA GLN A 52 -12.59 21.21 -11.14
C GLN A 52 -12.64 20.60 -9.72
N SER A 53 -11.76 19.63 -9.44
CA SER A 53 -11.41 19.29 -8.04
C SER A 53 -9.94 19.58 -7.73
N THR A 54 -9.75 20.33 -6.64
CA THR A 54 -8.48 20.63 -5.97
C THR A 54 -7.96 19.34 -5.26
N PRO A 55 -6.63 19.17 -5.05
CA PRO A 55 -5.89 17.89 -5.06
C PRO A 55 -6.12 16.82 -3.97
N GLY A 56 -6.30 15.57 -4.39
CA GLY A 56 -5.83 14.34 -3.69
C GLY A 56 -4.70 13.66 -4.48
N HIS A 57 -3.68 13.10 -3.80
CA HIS A 57 -2.36 12.79 -4.38
C HIS A 57 -2.23 11.44 -5.13
N MET A 58 -3.05 10.42 -4.88
CA MET A 58 -2.89 9.09 -5.52
C MET A 58 -3.56 8.95 -6.90
N PHE A 59 -4.59 9.75 -7.20
CA PHE A 59 -5.32 9.67 -8.48
C PHE A 59 -4.69 10.49 -9.61
N SER A 60 -3.57 11.17 -9.35
CA SER A 60 -2.90 12.03 -10.32
C SER A 60 -1.45 11.61 -10.49
N ALA A 61 -1.13 11.00 -11.62
CA ALA A 61 0.23 10.59 -11.96
C ALA A 61 1.25 11.75 -11.88
N TYR A 62 0.83 12.99 -12.17
CA TYR A 62 1.68 14.16 -12.01
C TYR A 62 2.04 14.42 -10.55
N LYS A 63 1.04 14.42 -9.66
CA LYS A 63 1.26 14.67 -8.23
C LYS A 63 1.99 13.53 -7.54
N VAL A 64 1.70 12.28 -7.94
CA VAL A 64 2.49 11.11 -7.53
C VAL A 64 3.95 11.34 -7.92
N SER A 65 4.23 11.69 -9.18
CA SER A 65 5.62 11.87 -9.65
C SER A 65 6.40 12.95 -8.89
N GLN A 66 5.73 14.00 -8.44
CA GLN A 66 6.35 15.04 -7.60
C GLN A 66 6.62 14.54 -6.19
N GLY A 67 5.67 13.82 -5.59
CA GLY A 67 5.80 13.31 -4.21
C GLY A 67 6.81 12.18 -4.06
N VAL A 68 7.01 11.36 -5.09
CA VAL A 68 7.92 10.21 -5.06
C VAL A 68 9.30 10.51 -5.67
N ALA A 69 9.55 11.74 -6.14
CA ALA A 69 10.82 12.10 -6.74
C ALA A 69 11.98 11.93 -5.74
N GLY A 70 13.01 11.19 -6.15
CA GLY A 70 14.18 10.91 -5.32
C GLY A 70 13.99 9.80 -4.28
N MET A 71 12.80 9.17 -4.22
CA MET A 71 12.55 8.01 -3.38
C MET A 71 13.16 6.75 -4.01
N LYS A 72 13.60 5.82 -3.16
CA LYS A 72 14.10 4.52 -3.58
C LYS A 72 12.95 3.55 -3.84
N ALA A 73 11.91 3.61 -3.01
CA ALA A 73 10.73 2.76 -3.09
C ALA A 73 9.48 3.50 -2.64
N VAL A 74 8.32 3.01 -3.08
CA VAL A 74 7.01 3.47 -2.62
C VAL A 74 6.27 2.27 -2.04
N VAL A 75 5.74 2.42 -0.83
CA VAL A 75 4.78 1.49 -0.23
C VAL A 75 3.41 2.14 -0.26
N ALA A 76 2.40 1.44 -0.74
CA ALA A 76 1.02 1.88 -0.68
C ALA A 76 0.19 0.85 0.10
N VAL A 77 -0.24 1.24 1.29
CA VAL A 77 -1.18 0.46 2.10
C VAL A 77 -2.59 0.73 1.58
N LEU A 78 -3.22 -0.30 1.03
CA LEU A 78 -4.58 -0.31 0.50
C LEU A 78 -5.47 -1.01 1.52
N GLU A 79 -6.22 -0.24 2.29
CA GLU A 79 -7.27 -0.81 3.13
C GLU A 79 -8.48 -1.17 2.26
N PRO A 80 -9.09 -2.34 2.43
CA PRO A 80 -10.36 -2.63 1.80
C PRO A 80 -11.40 -1.60 2.26
N PRO A 81 -12.36 -1.20 1.40
CA PRO A 81 -13.41 -0.28 1.79
C PRO A 81 -14.20 -0.89 2.96
N ARG A 82 -14.05 -0.31 4.16
CA ARG A 82 -14.75 -0.75 5.36
C ARG A 82 -16.26 -0.55 5.17
N VAL A 83 -17.03 -1.53 5.66
CA VAL A 83 -18.50 -1.65 5.54
C VAL A 83 -19.28 -0.42 6.06
N VAL A 84 -18.64 0.49 6.80
CA VAL A 84 -19.31 1.57 7.55
C VAL A 84 -19.34 2.92 6.83
N ILE A 85 -18.76 3.03 5.64
CA ILE A 85 -18.94 4.20 4.78
C ILE A 85 -19.54 3.68 3.48
N GLU A 86 -20.57 4.37 2.97
CA GLU A 86 -21.18 4.15 1.65
C GLU A 86 -20.15 4.39 0.52
N VAL A 87 -19.01 3.68 0.54
CA VAL A 87 -17.96 3.81 -0.46
C VAL A 87 -18.44 3.09 -1.71
N GLU A 88 -18.95 3.92 -2.61
CA GLU A 88 -19.03 3.74 -4.05
C GLU A 88 -17.96 2.77 -4.56
N ASP A 89 -18.39 1.69 -5.21
CA ASP A 89 -17.65 0.83 -6.14
C ASP A 89 -16.10 0.76 -5.95
N PRO A 90 -15.53 -0.36 -5.46
CA PRO A 90 -14.08 -0.51 -5.21
C PRO A 90 -13.20 -0.34 -6.47
N ASN A 91 -13.81 -0.21 -7.65
CA ASN A 91 -13.12 0.13 -8.89
C ASN A 91 -12.24 1.39 -8.81
N TYR A 92 -12.50 2.34 -7.90
CA TYR A 92 -11.64 3.52 -7.75
C TYR A 92 -10.17 3.17 -7.42
N LEU A 93 -9.93 2.03 -6.76
CA LEU A 93 -8.58 1.55 -6.44
C LEU A 93 -7.78 1.17 -7.69
N ILE A 94 -8.46 0.72 -8.74
CA ILE A 94 -7.83 0.42 -10.04
C ILE A 94 -7.25 1.71 -10.64
N ASP A 95 -7.99 2.81 -10.57
CA ASP A 95 -7.56 4.10 -11.08
C ASP A 95 -6.43 4.69 -10.22
N ALA A 96 -6.49 4.52 -8.90
CA ALA A 96 -5.41 4.90 -7.99
C ALA A 96 -4.10 4.16 -8.31
N VAL A 97 -4.15 2.83 -8.47
CA VAL A 97 -2.98 2.02 -8.85
C VAL A 97 -2.45 2.41 -10.23
N ALA A 98 -3.32 2.65 -11.21
CA ALA A 98 -2.91 3.09 -12.53
C ALA A 98 -2.17 4.46 -12.50
N ALA A 99 -2.66 5.38 -11.69
CA ALA A 99 -2.03 6.68 -11.46
C ALA A 99 -0.71 6.57 -10.69
N LEU A 100 -0.63 5.67 -9.70
CA LEU A 100 0.62 5.32 -9.00
C LEU A 100 1.66 4.80 -10.00
N ILE A 101 1.36 3.74 -10.76
CA ILE A 101 2.28 3.16 -11.74
C ILE A 101 2.80 4.23 -12.71
N SER A 102 1.89 5.05 -13.24
CA SER A 102 2.23 6.14 -14.16
C SER A 102 3.08 7.22 -13.51
N GLY A 103 2.81 7.55 -12.25
CA GLY A 103 3.53 8.56 -11.49
C GLY A 103 4.92 8.12 -11.06
N LEU A 104 5.07 6.87 -10.60
CA LEU A 104 6.36 6.26 -10.29
C LEU A 104 7.28 6.25 -11.51
N ARG A 105 6.75 5.83 -12.68
CA ARG A 105 7.50 5.88 -13.95
C ARG A 105 8.02 7.28 -14.28
N LYS A 106 7.17 8.31 -14.12
CA LYS A 106 7.56 9.70 -14.35
C LYS A 106 8.58 10.21 -13.31
N GLY A 107 8.42 9.80 -12.05
CA GLY A 107 9.33 10.10 -10.95
C GLY A 107 10.63 9.29 -10.96
N LYS A 108 10.79 8.37 -11.93
CA LYS A 108 11.93 7.43 -12.05
C LYS A 108 12.12 6.53 -10.82
N VAL A 109 11.02 6.21 -10.14
CA VAL A 109 11.00 5.21 -9.07
C VAL A 109 10.59 3.88 -9.69
N SER A 110 11.41 2.85 -9.48
CA SER A 110 11.17 1.53 -10.07
C SER A 110 10.54 0.53 -9.10
N GLN A 111 10.60 0.76 -7.79
CA GLN A 111 10.13 -0.18 -6.78
C GLN A 111 8.78 0.26 -6.19
N LEU A 112 7.77 -0.61 -6.31
CA LEU A 112 6.43 -0.42 -5.77
C LEU A 112 6.07 -1.61 -4.89
N MET A 113 5.56 -1.37 -3.69
CA MET A 113 4.96 -2.40 -2.85
C MET A 113 3.52 -2.02 -2.56
N LEU A 114 2.57 -2.90 -2.86
CA LEU A 114 1.19 -2.74 -2.41
C LEU A 114 0.95 -3.69 -1.25
N VAL A 115 0.41 -3.17 -0.16
CA VAL A 115 0.07 -3.93 1.04
C VAL A 115 -1.43 -3.85 1.25
N GLY A 116 -2.11 -4.97 1.43
CA GLY A 116 -3.56 -5.00 1.64
C GLY A 116 -4.12 -6.41 1.54
N ASP A 117 -5.44 -6.54 1.57
CA ASP A 117 -6.10 -7.84 1.42
C ASP A 117 -6.16 -8.25 -0.07
N PHE A 118 -5.25 -9.13 -0.45
CA PHE A 118 -5.17 -9.74 -1.77
C PHE A 118 -5.48 -11.25 -1.73
N ALA A 119 -6.02 -11.77 -0.62
CA ALA A 119 -6.48 -13.15 -0.52
C ALA A 119 -7.50 -13.48 -1.62
N ALA A 120 -8.25 -12.46 -2.07
CA ALA A 120 -9.19 -12.52 -3.17
C ALA A 120 -8.64 -13.01 -4.52
N LEU A 121 -7.32 -12.98 -4.71
CA LEU A 121 -6.66 -13.53 -5.90
C LEU A 121 -6.59 -15.07 -5.88
N GLU A 122 -6.62 -15.68 -4.70
CA GLU A 122 -6.47 -17.12 -4.49
C GLU A 122 -7.77 -17.76 -3.97
N ASP A 123 -8.54 -17.03 -3.15
CA ASP A 123 -9.78 -17.49 -2.54
C ASP A 123 -10.99 -17.18 -3.44
N GLU A 124 -11.79 -18.21 -3.75
CA GLU A 124 -13.01 -18.14 -4.55
C GLU A 124 -14.27 -17.73 -3.74
N ASP A 125 -14.20 -17.72 -2.41
CA ASP A 125 -15.32 -17.45 -1.51
C ASP A 125 -15.45 -15.98 -1.08
N VAL A 126 -14.48 -15.11 -1.40
CA VAL A 126 -14.60 -13.66 -1.15
C VAL A 126 -15.54 -12.93 -2.13
N ASP A 127 -15.89 -11.68 -1.82
CA ASP A 127 -16.76 -10.82 -2.64
C ASP A 127 -16.26 -10.77 -4.11
N PRO A 128 -17.08 -11.21 -5.09
CA PRO A 128 -16.74 -11.16 -6.51
C PRO A 128 -16.36 -9.76 -7.02
N ARG A 129 -16.89 -8.68 -6.42
CA ARG A 129 -16.53 -7.31 -6.77
C ARG A 129 -15.10 -7.00 -6.36
N TRP A 130 -14.72 -7.39 -5.14
CA TRP A 130 -13.36 -7.23 -4.63
C TRP A 130 -12.36 -8.07 -5.41
N ARG A 131 -12.68 -9.35 -5.66
CA ARG A 131 -11.88 -10.23 -6.53
C ARG A 131 -11.58 -9.60 -7.88
N ARG A 132 -12.60 -9.01 -8.53
CA ARG A 132 -12.42 -8.35 -9.83
C ARG A 132 -11.49 -7.14 -9.75
N VAL A 133 -11.51 -6.39 -8.65
CA VAL A 133 -10.60 -5.27 -8.42
C VAL A 133 -9.18 -5.77 -8.24
N CYS A 134 -8.96 -6.78 -7.38
CA CYS A 134 -7.64 -7.37 -7.17
C CYS A 134 -7.05 -7.94 -8.47
N GLN A 135 -7.86 -8.67 -9.27
CA GLN A 135 -7.44 -9.18 -10.58
C GLN A 135 -6.98 -8.06 -11.53
N LYS A 136 -7.77 -6.99 -11.65
CA LYS A 136 -7.40 -5.84 -12.51
C LYS A 136 -6.17 -5.09 -12.01
N ILE A 137 -5.97 -5.00 -10.69
CA ILE A 137 -4.76 -4.44 -10.10
C ILE A 137 -3.56 -5.31 -10.47
N HIS A 138 -3.68 -6.63 -10.28
CA HIS A 138 -2.63 -7.59 -10.63
C HIS A 138 -2.26 -7.52 -12.13
N GLU A 139 -3.25 -7.54 -13.04
CA GLU A 139 -3.01 -7.40 -14.49
C GLU A 139 -2.25 -6.11 -14.85
N ARG A 140 -2.57 -4.99 -14.20
CA ARG A 140 -1.89 -3.71 -14.42
C ARG A 140 -0.45 -3.72 -13.90
N LEU A 141 -0.19 -4.40 -12.79
CA LEU A 141 1.15 -4.56 -12.23
C LEU A 141 2.01 -5.46 -13.12
N ASP A 142 1.47 -6.61 -13.55
CA ASP A 142 2.15 -7.59 -14.39
C ASP A 142 2.56 -7.00 -15.75
N THR A 143 1.73 -6.14 -16.32
CA THR A 143 2.04 -5.40 -17.55
C THR A 143 2.90 -4.14 -17.34
N SER A 144 3.21 -3.79 -16.08
CA SER A 144 4.01 -2.61 -15.76
C SER A 144 5.52 -2.88 -15.80
N PRO A 145 6.35 -1.89 -16.11
CA PRO A 145 7.81 -2.03 -16.06
C PRO A 145 8.39 -1.88 -14.64
N LEU A 146 7.55 -1.89 -13.60
CA LEU A 146 7.97 -1.66 -12.22
C LEU A 146 8.38 -2.97 -11.55
N HIS A 147 9.33 -2.90 -10.62
CA HIS A 147 9.59 -3.93 -9.64
C HIS A 147 8.51 -3.87 -8.57
N TRP A 148 7.42 -4.57 -8.81
CA TRP A 148 6.28 -4.59 -7.90
C TRP A 148 6.33 -5.78 -6.94
N THR A 149 5.81 -5.61 -5.74
CA THR A 149 5.53 -6.70 -4.79
C THR A 149 4.12 -6.49 -4.25
N LEU A 150 3.31 -7.55 -4.28
CA LEU A 150 2.02 -7.59 -3.60
C LEU A 150 2.22 -8.29 -2.26
N VAL A 151 1.87 -7.62 -1.18
CA VAL A 151 1.91 -8.17 0.16
C VAL A 151 0.47 -8.33 0.61
N ASN A 152 0.03 -9.58 0.67
CA ASN A 152 -1.24 -9.93 1.23
C ASN A 152 -1.14 -9.84 2.75
N CYS A 153 -1.92 -8.93 3.31
CA CYS A 153 -2.08 -8.70 4.72
C CYS A 153 -3.59 -8.75 4.97
N PRO A 154 -4.15 -9.85 5.50
CA PRO A 154 -5.54 -9.85 5.92
C PRO A 154 -5.64 -8.81 7.04
N ILE A 155 -6.16 -7.63 6.71
CA ILE A 155 -6.34 -6.58 7.70
C ILE A 155 -7.33 -7.13 8.71
N LEU A 156 -6.91 -7.16 9.98
CA LEU A 156 -7.76 -7.52 11.10
C LEU A 156 -9.05 -6.71 10.97
N ASP A 157 -10.16 -7.41 10.72
CA ASP A 157 -11.46 -6.80 10.94
C ASP A 157 -11.40 -6.23 12.35
N GLU A 158 -11.78 -4.96 12.53
CA GLU A 158 -12.14 -4.44 13.85
C GLU A 158 -13.42 -5.16 14.29
N ARG A 159 -13.34 -6.47 14.55
CA ARG A 159 -14.36 -7.25 15.21
C ARG A 159 -14.37 -6.70 16.63
N GLU A 160 -15.39 -5.91 16.92
CA GLU A 160 -15.82 -5.42 18.23
C GLU A 160 -14.78 -5.69 19.31
N ALA A 161 -13.84 -4.73 19.47
CA ALA A 161 -12.81 -4.76 20.49
C ALA A 161 -13.42 -5.14 21.83
N ASP A 162 -13.23 -6.41 22.21
CA ASP A 162 -13.38 -6.85 23.58
C ASP A 162 -12.05 -6.46 24.24
N ASP A 163 -12.10 -5.76 25.37
CA ASP A 163 -10.99 -4.98 25.99
C ASP A 163 -9.69 -5.80 26.27
N SER A 164 -9.73 -7.12 26.01
CA SER A 164 -8.63 -8.08 26.14
C SER A 164 -7.83 -8.33 24.84
N THR A 165 -8.33 -7.95 23.64
CA THR A 165 -7.65 -8.19 22.35
C THR A 165 -6.69 -7.08 21.92
N SER A 166 -6.76 -5.91 22.56
CA SER A 166 -6.00 -4.71 22.16
C SER A 166 -4.48 -4.89 22.12
N LEU A 167 -3.90 -5.64 23.05
CA LEU A 167 -2.45 -5.87 23.08
C LEU A 167 -1.99 -6.86 22.01
N GLU A 168 -2.78 -7.91 21.73
CA GLU A 168 -2.45 -8.91 20.70
C GLU A 168 -2.55 -8.29 19.30
N GLU A 169 -3.57 -7.48 19.05
CA GLU A 169 -3.74 -6.69 17.82
C GLU A 169 -2.56 -5.73 17.58
N ASP A 170 -2.09 -5.06 18.63
CA ASP A 170 -0.90 -4.18 18.55
C ASP A 170 0.37 -4.98 18.20
N TYR A 171 0.56 -6.18 18.77
CA TYR A 171 1.69 -7.04 18.45
C TYR A 171 1.64 -7.54 17.00
N GLU A 172 0.48 -7.95 16.51
CA GLU A 172 0.30 -8.41 15.13
C GLU A 172 0.56 -7.28 14.13
N LEU A 173 0.05 -6.06 14.40
CA LEU A 173 0.32 -4.89 13.57
C LEU A 173 1.81 -4.53 13.51
N LEU A 174 2.50 -4.60 14.66
CA LEU A 174 3.95 -4.37 14.72
C LEU A 174 4.72 -5.48 13.99
N HIS A 175 4.26 -6.73 14.11
CA HIS A 175 4.86 -7.87 13.41
C HIS A 175 4.73 -7.72 11.90
N LEU A 176 3.52 -7.45 11.40
CA LEU A 176 3.24 -7.19 10.00
C LEU A 176 4.05 -6.01 9.45
N ALA A 177 4.16 -4.92 10.21
CA ALA A 177 5.00 -3.78 9.84
C ALA A 177 6.48 -4.17 9.69
N ALA A 178 6.99 -4.99 10.62
CA ALA A 178 8.36 -5.51 10.56
C ALA A 178 8.58 -6.43 9.35
N GLU A 179 7.61 -7.29 9.02
CA GLU A 179 7.68 -8.15 7.85
C GLU A 179 7.64 -7.36 6.53
N VAL A 180 6.77 -6.36 6.44
CA VAL A 180 6.71 -5.45 5.28
C VAL A 180 8.04 -4.71 5.09
N ALA A 181 8.65 -4.22 6.18
CA ALA A 181 9.96 -3.60 6.14
C ALA A 181 11.07 -4.59 5.71
N ASP A 182 11.00 -5.84 6.17
CA ASP A 182 11.91 -6.91 5.78
C ASP A 182 11.85 -7.23 4.28
N VAL A 183 10.64 -7.31 3.72
CA VAL A 183 10.43 -7.51 2.28
C VAL A 183 10.98 -6.31 1.50
N LEU A 184 10.81 -5.08 2.02
CA LEU A 184 11.27 -3.86 1.37
C LEU A 184 12.80 -3.80 1.26
N GLU A 185 13.49 -4.22 2.32
CA GLU A 185 14.96 -4.29 2.39
C GLU A 185 15.55 -5.39 1.50
N LYS A 186 14.78 -6.45 1.21
CA LYS A 186 15.18 -7.60 0.40
C LYS A 186 14.52 -7.53 -0.98
N PRO A 187 15.08 -6.82 -1.98
CA PRO A 187 14.46 -6.58 -3.29
C PRO A 187 14.33 -7.82 -4.21
N GLY A 188 14.44 -9.06 -3.70
CA GLY A 188 14.31 -10.31 -4.45
C GLY A 188 12.88 -10.70 -4.84
N HIS A 189 11.88 -9.92 -4.43
CA HIS A 189 10.45 -10.26 -4.54
C HIS A 189 9.73 -9.52 -5.69
N SER A 190 10.48 -9.01 -6.66
CA SER A 190 9.90 -8.36 -7.85
C SER A 190 9.01 -9.32 -8.63
N GLY A 191 7.77 -8.91 -8.90
CA GLY A 191 6.78 -9.70 -9.64
C GLY A 191 6.10 -10.80 -8.83
N ARG A 192 6.09 -10.72 -7.49
CA ARG A 192 5.53 -11.76 -6.62
C ARG A 192 4.44 -11.22 -5.70
N GLN A 193 3.44 -12.07 -5.46
CA GLN A 193 2.56 -11.99 -4.30
C GLN A 193 3.20 -12.75 -3.13
N LEU A 194 3.17 -12.15 -1.95
CA LEU A 194 3.62 -12.71 -0.69
C LEU A 194 2.45 -12.72 0.27
N ASN A 195 2.15 -13.87 0.84
CA ASN A 195 1.24 -13.99 1.96
C ASN A 195 2.07 -13.85 3.24
N LEU A 196 1.77 -12.84 4.06
CA LEU A 196 2.33 -12.72 5.39
C LEU A 196 1.46 -13.56 6.32
N ASP A 197 2.06 -14.55 6.98
CA ASP A 197 1.38 -15.36 7.97
C ASP A 197 1.31 -14.54 9.26
N SER A 198 0.10 -14.26 9.75
CA SER A 198 -0.11 -13.64 11.08
C SER A 198 -0.01 -14.67 12.19
#